data_AF-A0A1D8T501-F1
#
_entry.id   AF-A0A1D8T501-F1
#
_cell.length_a   1.000
_cell.length_b   1.000
_cell.length_c   1.000
_cell.angle_alpha   90.00
_cell.angle_beta   90.00
_cell.angle_gamma   90.00
#
_symmetry.space_group_name_H-M   'P 1'
#
loop_
_entity.id
_entity.type
_entity.pdbx_description
1 polymer ?
#
loop_
_entity_poly.entity_id
_entity_poly.type
_entity_poly.pdbx_seq_one_letter_code
_entity_poly.pdbx_strand_id
1 'polypeptide(L)'
;MTFDPKLSVTEGLDHLAERLDPIITAKFEADVGSHPWTVILDQLDQIAGRPRKVYSTTDLQSQLKILTRRLGNLGFPFDDNRQTVGTLGRELTIVRNSRAHGDPFTCLDAWRAHDYAVRLLEHFGDATGLVKANELRQCALIAYVEEQGIAPVPVPVSSAPQKESEEEEPAPAAVKSDADDEPEVVTPDPEVYSREPSDQVSVVGDSRLEFEPWELVPIGDITVLDDLPKVAAKQKVRAVAVEIVEAEGPICMDRLAQLIAASFGLQKLHANRAAKIIRQVKAAGFVIDEAKFVWPADVDPEVWAEFRPNTSQVDRPFLHVSPVEIANAMRFLQRRTPGISEADLDSETLRTFGRKRRTKQCAAHLVKSKALL
;
A
#
# COMPACT_ATOMS: atom_id res chain seq x y z
N MET A 1 -36.18 6.13 -12.56
CA MET A 1 -34.95 6.22 -13.38
C MET A 1 -34.12 5.00 -13.06
N THR A 2 -33.57 4.32 -14.06
CA THR A 2 -32.70 3.15 -13.84
C THR A 2 -31.42 3.63 -13.15
N PHE A 3 -31.03 2.98 -12.05
CA PHE A 3 -29.79 3.30 -11.33
C PHE A 3 -28.57 3.01 -12.24
N ASP A 4 -27.66 3.99 -12.34
CA ASP A 4 -26.39 3.82 -13.05
C ASP A 4 -25.24 3.74 -12.03
N PRO A 5 -24.63 2.56 -11.83
CA PRO A 5 -23.55 2.38 -10.88
C PRO A 5 -22.33 3.28 -11.15
N LYS A 6 -22.01 3.53 -12.42
CA LYS A 6 -20.82 4.32 -12.78
C LYS A 6 -21.01 5.79 -12.45
N LEU A 7 -22.20 6.33 -12.74
CA LEU A 7 -22.56 7.69 -12.37
C LEU A 7 -22.59 7.83 -10.84
N SER A 8 -23.22 6.88 -10.15
CA SER A 8 -23.31 6.88 -8.68
C SER A 8 -21.93 6.87 -8.01
N VAL A 9 -21.01 5.99 -8.44
CA VAL A 9 -19.62 5.98 -7.93
C VAL A 9 -18.93 7.30 -8.20
N THR A 10 -19.11 7.88 -9.38
CA THR A 10 -18.52 9.17 -9.75
C THR A 10 -18.99 10.27 -8.79
N GLU A 11 -20.30 10.38 -8.55
CA GLU A 11 -20.87 11.35 -7.60
C GLU A 11 -20.34 11.15 -6.18
N GLY A 12 -20.20 9.90 -5.72
CA GLY A 12 -19.66 9.61 -4.39
C GLY A 12 -18.19 9.98 -4.22
N LEU A 13 -17.36 9.68 -5.22
CA LEU A 13 -15.94 10.05 -5.19
C LEU A 13 -15.74 11.56 -5.30
N ASP A 14 -16.52 12.25 -6.12
CA ASP A 14 -16.44 13.71 -6.23
C ASP A 14 -16.90 14.39 -4.93
N HIS A 15 -17.99 13.92 -4.32
CA HIS A 15 -18.44 14.36 -2.99
C HIS A 15 -17.36 14.13 -1.92
N LEU A 16 -16.74 12.94 -1.90
CA LEU A 16 -15.65 12.65 -0.97
C LEU A 16 -14.48 13.63 -1.16
N ALA A 17 -14.11 13.93 -2.41
CA ALA A 17 -13.01 14.84 -2.71
C ALA A 17 -13.26 16.26 -2.18
N GLU A 18 -14.49 16.75 -2.26
CA GLU A 18 -14.87 18.06 -1.71
C GLU A 18 -14.77 18.10 -0.17
N ARG A 19 -15.02 16.98 0.50
CA ARG A 19 -15.01 16.90 1.97
C ARG A 19 -13.63 16.66 2.55
N LEU A 20 -12.75 15.93 1.87
CA LEU A 20 -11.43 15.59 2.40
C LEU A 20 -10.47 16.78 2.47
N ASP A 21 -10.54 17.72 1.53
CA ASP A 21 -9.61 18.88 1.53
C ASP A 21 -9.65 19.70 2.83
N PRO A 22 -10.81 20.17 3.33
CA PRO A 22 -10.85 20.91 4.59
C PRO A 22 -10.42 20.06 5.80
N ILE A 23 -10.67 18.75 5.80
CA ILE A 23 -10.26 17.83 6.87
C ILE A 23 -8.73 17.72 6.92
N ILE A 24 -8.10 17.50 5.77
CA ILE A 24 -6.64 17.38 5.65
C ILE A 24 -5.98 18.71 5.99
N THR A 25 -6.51 19.82 5.46
CA THR A 25 -5.99 21.16 5.72
C THR A 25 -6.00 21.51 7.20
N ALA A 26 -7.10 21.23 7.91
CA ALA A 26 -7.21 21.48 9.35
C ALA A 26 -6.19 20.67 10.17
N LYS A 27 -5.81 19.47 9.71
CA LYS A 27 -4.82 18.64 10.41
C LYS A 27 -3.41 19.20 10.35
N PHE A 28 -3.05 19.84 9.23
CA PHE A 28 -1.69 20.29 8.94
C PHE A 28 -1.47 21.80 9.05
N GLU A 29 -2.49 22.55 9.47
CA GLU A 29 -2.44 24.02 9.59
C GLU A 29 -1.26 24.48 10.47
N ALA A 30 -0.95 23.75 11.54
CA ALA A 30 0.17 24.05 12.43
C ALA A 30 1.55 23.69 11.83
N ASP A 31 1.62 22.66 10.98
CA ASP A 31 2.89 22.09 10.51
C ASP A 31 3.39 22.76 9.22
N VAL A 32 2.49 23.11 8.30
CA VAL A 32 2.83 23.58 6.94
C VAL A 32 2.67 25.12 6.79
N GLY A 33 2.06 25.76 7.80
CA GLY A 33 1.87 27.21 7.85
C GLY A 33 1.01 27.73 6.70
N SER A 34 1.61 28.54 5.81
CA SER A 34 0.90 29.16 4.67
C SER A 34 0.93 28.35 3.38
N HIS A 35 1.64 27.22 3.35
CA HIS A 35 1.71 26.36 2.18
C HIS A 35 0.57 25.33 2.19
N PRO A 36 0.09 24.89 1.02
CA PRO A 36 -0.86 23.78 0.95
C PRO A 36 -0.21 22.49 1.46
N TRP A 37 -1.03 21.61 2.06
CA TRP A 37 -0.58 20.30 2.54
C TRP A 37 0.07 19.43 1.44
N THR A 38 -0.20 19.72 0.17
CA THR A 38 0.38 19.00 -0.99
C THR A 38 1.90 19.09 -1.08
N VAL A 39 2.52 20.09 -0.44
CA VAL A 39 3.99 20.19 -0.32
C VAL A 39 4.58 18.97 0.39
N ILE A 40 3.86 18.38 1.34
CA ILE A 40 4.27 17.15 2.05
C ILE A 40 4.48 16.00 1.06
N LEU A 41 3.57 15.83 0.09
CA LEU A 41 3.69 14.77 -0.92
C LEU A 41 4.86 14.99 -1.86
N ASP A 42 5.09 16.24 -2.28
CA ASP A 42 6.23 16.59 -3.13
C ASP A 42 7.57 16.37 -2.39
N GLN A 43 7.64 16.73 -1.11
CA GLN A 43 8.81 16.45 -0.27
C GLN A 43 9.06 14.93 -0.13
N LEU A 44 8.01 14.14 0.14
CA LEU A 44 8.16 12.68 0.24
C LEU A 44 8.61 12.03 -1.06
N ASP A 45 8.07 12.47 -2.20
CA ASP A 45 8.47 11.94 -3.50
C ASP A 45 9.91 12.33 -3.85
N GLN A 46 10.34 13.57 -3.57
CA GLN A 46 11.74 13.96 -3.67
C GLN A 46 12.62 13.10 -2.76
N ILE A 47 12.14 12.81 -1.55
CA ILE A 47 12.88 11.97 -0.62
C ILE A 47 13.03 10.54 -1.15
N ALA A 48 11.99 10.01 -1.79
CA ALA A 48 11.97 8.70 -2.43
C ALA A 48 12.72 8.63 -3.77
N GLY A 49 13.33 9.74 -4.23
CA GLY A 49 14.04 9.81 -5.52
C GLY A 49 13.10 9.81 -6.73
N ARG A 50 11.86 10.27 -6.55
CA ARG A 50 10.87 10.45 -7.63
C ARG A 50 10.95 11.86 -8.21
N PRO A 51 10.55 12.05 -9.48
CA PRO A 51 10.48 13.37 -10.07
C PRO A 51 9.44 14.25 -9.35
N ARG A 52 9.70 15.56 -9.31
CA ARG A 52 8.77 16.53 -8.73
C ARG A 52 7.43 16.48 -9.44
N LYS A 53 6.35 16.49 -8.66
CA LYS A 53 4.98 16.39 -9.16
C LYS A 53 4.14 17.52 -8.59
N VAL A 54 3.32 18.13 -9.45
CA VAL A 54 2.34 19.12 -9.02
C VAL A 54 1.09 18.39 -8.55
N TYR A 55 0.80 18.52 -7.26
CA TYR A 55 -0.35 17.95 -6.59
C TYR A 55 -1.45 18.99 -6.41
N SER A 56 -2.71 18.57 -6.52
CA SER A 56 -3.88 19.42 -6.26
C SER A 56 -4.53 19.04 -4.95
N THR A 57 -4.96 20.03 -4.17
CA THR A 57 -5.70 19.78 -2.92
C THR A 57 -7.09 19.19 -3.17
N THR A 58 -7.63 19.37 -4.38
CA THR A 58 -8.94 18.88 -4.82
C THR A 58 -8.88 17.54 -5.56
N ASP A 59 -7.68 16.99 -5.81
CA ASP A 59 -7.55 15.69 -6.46
C ASP A 59 -7.67 14.56 -5.43
N LEU A 60 -8.68 13.72 -5.59
CA LEU A 60 -8.94 12.61 -4.67
C LEU A 60 -7.75 11.65 -4.56
N GLN A 61 -7.00 11.43 -5.64
CA GLN A 61 -5.82 10.55 -5.55
C GLN A 61 -4.75 11.14 -4.64
N SER A 62 -4.50 12.45 -4.74
CA SER A 62 -3.58 13.17 -3.86
C SER A 62 -4.05 13.12 -2.40
N GLN A 63 -5.35 13.32 -2.17
CA GLN A 63 -5.95 13.24 -0.83
C GLN A 63 -5.82 11.84 -0.22
N LEU A 64 -6.19 10.78 -0.96
CA LEU A 64 -6.05 9.41 -0.48
C LEU A 64 -4.57 9.02 -0.26
N LYS A 65 -3.66 9.55 -1.08
CA LYS A 65 -2.21 9.32 -0.95
C LYS A 65 -1.66 9.89 0.36
N ILE A 66 -2.12 11.08 0.80
CA ILE A 66 -1.66 11.65 2.07
C ILE A 66 -2.31 10.98 3.29
N LEU A 67 -3.53 10.45 3.15
CA LEU A 67 -4.22 9.75 4.24
C LEU A 67 -3.64 8.37 4.57
N THR A 68 -3.10 7.68 3.55
CA THR A 68 -2.75 6.25 3.66
C THR A 68 -1.24 5.98 3.74
N ARG A 69 -0.40 6.97 3.45
CA ARG A 69 1.06 6.86 3.52
C ARG A 69 1.60 7.31 4.86
N ARG A 70 2.77 6.78 5.22
CA ARG A 70 3.58 7.37 6.27
C ARG A 70 4.23 8.67 5.79
N LEU A 71 4.12 9.72 6.60
CA LEU A 71 4.59 11.06 6.25
C LEU A 71 5.93 11.35 6.95
N GLY A 72 6.93 10.51 6.67
CA GLY A 72 8.25 10.59 7.29
C GLY A 72 8.14 10.53 8.82
N ASN A 73 8.71 11.53 9.49
CA ASN A 73 8.70 11.62 10.96
C ASN A 73 7.31 11.90 11.56
N LEU A 74 6.34 12.36 10.76
CA LEU A 74 4.96 12.57 11.22
C LEU A 74 4.17 11.26 11.36
N GLY A 75 4.70 10.14 10.87
CA GLY A 75 4.03 8.84 10.98
C GLY A 75 2.74 8.78 10.15
N PHE A 76 1.67 8.23 10.75
CA PHE A 76 0.34 8.11 10.15
C PHE A 76 -0.64 9.06 10.88
N PRO A 77 -0.67 10.36 10.56
CA PRO A 77 -1.40 11.34 11.37
C PRO A 77 -2.93 11.22 11.30
N PHE A 78 -3.44 10.51 10.29
CA PHE A 78 -4.87 10.29 10.07
C PHE A 78 -5.34 8.92 10.53
N ASP A 79 -4.43 8.00 10.83
CA ASP A 79 -4.80 6.62 11.10
C ASP A 79 -4.86 6.31 12.59
N ASP A 80 -5.57 5.25 12.93
CA ASP A 80 -5.66 4.72 14.28
C ASP A 80 -4.81 3.45 14.44
N ASN A 81 -4.78 2.91 15.66
CA ASN A 81 -4.06 1.65 15.95
C ASN A 81 -4.63 0.44 15.18
N ARG A 82 -5.78 0.59 14.50
CA ARG A 82 -6.44 -0.46 13.72
C ARG A 82 -6.26 -0.24 12.21
N GLN A 83 -5.52 0.79 11.80
CA GLN A 83 -5.29 1.12 10.39
C GLN A 83 -6.60 1.33 9.61
N THR A 84 -7.60 1.91 10.28
CA THR A 84 -8.93 2.14 9.71
C THR A 84 -8.84 3.00 8.44
N VAL A 85 -8.09 4.11 8.49
CA VAL A 85 -7.96 5.04 7.36
C VAL A 85 -7.10 4.43 6.25
N GLY A 86 -6.00 3.76 6.60
CA GLY A 86 -5.17 3.02 5.66
C GLY A 86 -5.96 1.99 4.86
N THR A 87 -6.81 1.21 5.54
CA THR A 87 -7.64 0.18 4.91
C THR A 87 -8.70 0.80 3.98
N LEU A 88 -9.49 1.75 4.49
CA LEU A 88 -10.57 2.38 3.70
C LEU A 88 -10.03 3.20 2.54
N GLY A 89 -8.92 3.92 2.76
CA GLY A 89 -8.30 4.76 1.76
C GLY A 89 -7.75 3.95 0.58
N ARG A 90 -7.12 2.80 0.84
CA ARG A 90 -6.63 1.91 -0.24
C ARG A 90 -7.78 1.36 -1.09
N GLU A 91 -8.88 0.93 -0.47
CA GLU A 91 -10.09 0.51 -1.20
C GLU A 91 -10.63 1.63 -2.10
N LEU A 92 -10.73 2.85 -1.55
CA LEU A 92 -11.16 4.02 -2.31
C LEU A 92 -10.19 4.38 -3.45
N THR A 93 -8.88 4.21 -3.26
CA THR A 93 -7.88 4.41 -4.31
C THR A 93 -8.10 3.46 -5.48
N ILE A 94 -8.39 2.19 -5.21
CA ILE A 94 -8.67 1.18 -6.24
C ILE A 94 -9.97 1.49 -6.99
N VAL A 95 -11.03 1.86 -6.28
CA VAL A 95 -12.31 2.28 -6.90
C VAL A 95 -12.08 3.51 -7.78
N ARG A 96 -11.33 4.50 -7.29
CA ARG A 96 -10.97 5.70 -8.06
C ARG A 96 -10.15 5.36 -9.30
N ASN A 97 -9.17 4.47 -9.20
CA ASN A 97 -8.35 4.06 -10.35
C ASN A 97 -9.21 3.33 -11.40
N SER A 98 -10.12 2.45 -10.95
CA SER A 98 -11.09 1.77 -11.82
C SER A 98 -11.98 2.78 -12.56
N ARG A 99 -12.45 3.85 -11.87
CA ARG A 99 -13.18 4.97 -12.50
C ARG A 99 -12.32 5.66 -13.56
N ALA A 100 -11.08 6.00 -13.24
CA ALA A 100 -10.17 6.71 -14.15
C ALA A 100 -9.86 5.90 -15.43
N HIS A 101 -9.79 4.58 -15.33
CA HIS A 101 -9.63 3.68 -16.47
C HIS A 101 -10.94 3.41 -17.24
N GLY A 102 -12.07 3.90 -16.75
CA GLY A 102 -13.38 3.71 -17.37
C GLY A 102 -13.96 2.31 -17.20
N ASP A 103 -13.50 1.57 -16.19
CA ASP A 103 -13.93 0.21 -15.91
C ASP A 103 -15.44 0.17 -15.55
N PRO A 104 -16.12 -0.95 -15.84
CA PRO A 104 -17.53 -1.11 -15.47
C PRO A 104 -17.69 -1.32 -13.96
N PHE A 105 -18.75 -0.75 -13.38
CA PHE A 105 -19.14 -0.93 -11.98
C PHE A 105 -20.47 -1.69 -11.89
N THR A 106 -20.58 -2.59 -10.91
CA THR A 106 -21.84 -3.24 -10.51
C THR A 106 -22.54 -2.43 -9.42
N CYS A 107 -23.83 -2.69 -9.16
CA CYS A 107 -24.53 -2.07 -8.02
C CYS A 107 -23.85 -2.40 -6.67
N LEU A 108 -23.27 -3.60 -6.54
CA LEU A 108 -22.50 -3.99 -5.36
C LEU A 108 -21.21 -3.18 -5.22
N ASP A 109 -20.47 -2.97 -6.32
CA ASP A 109 -19.26 -2.14 -6.30
C ASP A 109 -19.60 -0.69 -5.91
N ALA A 110 -20.71 -0.14 -6.43
CA ALA A 110 -21.20 1.19 -6.07
C ALA A 110 -21.58 1.30 -4.59
N TRP A 111 -22.32 0.32 -4.06
CA TRP A 111 -22.68 0.31 -2.64
C TRP A 111 -21.43 0.21 -1.74
N ARG A 112 -20.47 -0.65 -2.08
CA ARG A 112 -19.20 -0.77 -1.33
C ARG A 112 -18.39 0.52 -1.35
N ALA A 113 -18.26 1.16 -2.52
CA ALA A 113 -17.57 2.44 -2.65
C ALA A 113 -18.17 3.51 -1.71
N HIS A 114 -19.50 3.61 -1.68
CA HIS A 114 -20.18 4.54 -0.78
C HIS A 114 -20.07 4.15 0.69
N ASP A 115 -20.05 2.85 1.02
CA ASP A 115 -19.82 2.38 2.39
C ASP A 115 -18.43 2.77 2.89
N TYR A 116 -17.40 2.61 2.07
CA TYR A 116 -16.05 3.06 2.42
C TYR A 116 -16.00 4.58 2.63
N ALA A 117 -16.63 5.37 1.77
CA ALA A 117 -16.70 6.82 1.91
C ALA A 117 -17.44 7.25 3.19
N VAL A 118 -18.58 6.63 3.51
CA VAL A 118 -19.33 6.89 4.75
C VAL A 118 -18.47 6.58 5.97
N ARG A 119 -17.86 5.40 6.03
CA ARG A 119 -17.03 4.99 7.18
C ARG A 119 -15.80 5.89 7.35
N LEU A 120 -15.22 6.37 6.25
CA LEU A 120 -14.09 7.28 6.29
C LEU A 120 -14.51 8.66 6.83
N LEU A 121 -15.62 9.22 6.35
CA LEU A 121 -16.15 10.50 6.85
C LEU A 121 -16.64 10.39 8.30
N GLU A 122 -17.19 9.25 8.70
CA GLU A 122 -17.56 8.96 10.08
C GLU A 122 -16.33 8.94 11.00
N HIS A 123 -15.23 8.31 10.56
CA HIS A 123 -13.97 8.32 11.28
C HIS A 123 -13.43 9.75 11.51
N PHE A 124 -13.57 10.63 10.51
CA PHE A 124 -13.18 12.05 10.65
C PHE A 124 -14.23 12.93 11.34
N GLY A 125 -15.39 12.40 11.71
CA GLY A 125 -16.46 13.16 12.36
C GLY A 125 -17.13 14.21 11.46
N ASP A 126 -17.07 14.06 10.13
CA ASP A 126 -17.66 15.02 9.18
C ASP A 126 -19.17 14.85 9.02
N ALA A 127 -19.93 15.36 10.00
CA ALA A 127 -21.39 15.29 10.00
C ALA A 127 -22.04 15.89 8.75
N THR A 128 -21.42 16.90 8.14
CA THR A 128 -21.96 17.55 6.93
C THR A 128 -21.81 16.64 5.71
N GLY A 129 -20.63 16.06 5.50
CA GLY A 129 -20.40 15.12 4.40
C GLY A 129 -21.19 13.82 4.54
N LEU A 130 -21.43 13.37 5.77
CA LEU A 130 -22.15 12.13 6.05
C LEU A 130 -23.60 12.12 5.53
N VAL A 131 -24.29 13.27 5.50
CA VAL A 131 -25.68 13.31 5.01
C VAL A 131 -25.75 12.82 3.56
N LYS A 132 -24.98 13.45 2.67
CA LYS A 132 -24.99 13.11 1.25
C LYS A 132 -24.36 11.74 0.97
N ALA A 133 -23.31 11.38 1.69
CA ALA A 133 -22.67 10.07 1.55
C ALA A 133 -23.64 8.92 1.94
N ASN A 134 -24.45 9.10 3.00
CA ASN A 134 -25.46 8.12 3.39
C ASN A 134 -26.60 8.00 2.38
N GLU A 135 -27.07 9.12 1.82
CA GLU A 135 -28.07 9.11 0.73
C GLU A 135 -27.59 8.26 -0.45
N LEU A 136 -26.37 8.51 -0.92
CA LEU A 136 -25.77 7.77 -2.04
C LEU A 136 -25.62 6.28 -1.72
N ARG A 137 -25.16 5.95 -0.50
CA ARG A 137 -25.06 4.56 -0.02
C ARG A 137 -26.43 3.87 0.00
N GLN A 138 -27.46 4.54 0.48
CA GLN A 138 -28.81 3.98 0.55
C GLN A 138 -29.42 3.77 -0.84
N CYS A 139 -29.25 4.73 -1.75
CA CYS A 139 -29.69 4.57 -3.14
C CYS A 139 -29.03 3.37 -3.82
N ALA A 140 -27.71 3.21 -3.65
CA ALA A 140 -26.99 2.06 -4.20
C ALA A 140 -27.41 0.73 -3.57
N LEU A 141 -27.69 0.72 -2.26
CA LEU A 141 -28.18 -0.47 -1.57
C LEU A 141 -29.56 -0.91 -2.11
N ILE A 142 -30.49 0.04 -2.27
CA ILE A 142 -31.83 -0.24 -2.82
C ILE A 142 -31.70 -0.84 -4.22
N ALA A 143 -30.89 -0.22 -5.09
CA ALA A 143 -30.66 -0.72 -6.44
C ALA A 143 -30.05 -2.14 -6.45
N TYR A 144 -29.09 -2.41 -5.57
CA TYR A 144 -28.51 -3.75 -5.42
C TYR A 144 -29.53 -4.79 -4.94
N VAL A 145 -30.36 -4.46 -3.95
CA VAL A 145 -31.40 -5.35 -3.43
C VAL A 145 -32.45 -5.68 -4.51
N GLU A 146 -32.85 -4.67 -5.29
CA GLU A 146 -33.76 -4.85 -6.43
C GLU A 146 -33.14 -5.75 -7.50
N GLU A 147 -31.85 -5.58 -7.83
CA GLU A 147 -31.12 -6.41 -8.79
C GLU A 147 -31.04 -7.89 -8.35
N GLN A 148 -30.82 -8.14 -7.06
CA GLN A 148 -30.75 -9.50 -6.52
C GLN A 148 -32.13 -10.15 -6.31
N GLY A 149 -33.23 -9.41 -6.47
CA GLY A 149 -34.58 -9.92 -6.23
C GLY A 149 -34.83 -10.32 -4.77
N ILE A 150 -34.04 -9.78 -3.83
CA ILE A 150 -34.18 -10.05 -2.40
C ILE A 150 -35.37 -9.23 -1.89
N ALA A 151 -36.52 -9.87 -1.67
CA ALA A 151 -37.64 -9.20 -1.01
C ALA A 151 -37.20 -8.74 0.40
N PRO A 152 -37.57 -7.53 0.85
CA PRO A 152 -37.28 -7.12 2.21
C PRO A 152 -38.01 -8.05 3.17
N VAL A 153 -37.27 -8.93 3.84
CA VAL A 153 -37.77 -9.66 5.00
C VAL A 153 -38.01 -8.60 6.08
N PRO A 154 -39.23 -8.43 6.61
CA PRO A 154 -39.48 -7.46 7.67
C PRO A 154 -38.59 -7.84 8.84
N VAL A 155 -37.75 -6.91 9.27
CA VAL A 155 -36.91 -7.04 10.45
C VAL A 155 -37.84 -7.26 11.64
N PRO A 156 -37.85 -8.43 12.31
CA PRO A 156 -38.52 -8.54 13.58
C PRO A 156 -37.71 -7.67 14.54
N VAL A 157 -38.38 -6.70 15.16
CA VAL A 157 -37.82 -5.95 16.28
C VAL A 157 -37.69 -6.94 17.44
N SER A 158 -36.56 -7.64 17.51
CA SER A 158 -36.26 -8.53 18.63
C SER A 158 -35.59 -7.70 19.73
N SER A 159 -36.34 -7.54 20.80
CA SER A 159 -35.96 -6.96 22.07
C SER A 159 -34.75 -7.66 22.70
N ALA A 160 -33.79 -6.83 23.14
CA ALA A 160 -32.79 -7.02 24.21
C ALA A 160 -32.01 -8.35 24.30
N PRO A 161 -30.66 -8.33 24.35
CA PRO A 161 -29.88 -9.52 24.65
C PRO A 161 -30.00 -9.91 26.12
N GLN A 162 -30.43 -11.14 26.40
CA GLN A 162 -30.18 -11.82 27.67
C GLN A 162 -28.70 -12.26 27.74
N LYS A 163 -28.11 -12.04 28.91
CA LYS A 163 -26.86 -12.65 29.36
C LYS A 163 -27.10 -14.13 29.71
N GLU A 164 -26.30 -15.00 29.12
CA GLU A 164 -25.92 -16.36 29.54
C GLU A 164 -25.07 -16.89 28.36
N SER A 165 -23.94 -17.57 28.48
CA SER A 165 -23.07 -18.00 29.57
C SER A 165 -21.78 -18.43 28.86
N GLU A 166 -20.63 -18.19 29.48
CA GLU A 166 -19.31 -18.58 28.97
C GLU A 166 -19.24 -20.10 28.77
N GLU A 167 -18.84 -20.52 27.57
CA GLU A 167 -18.46 -21.90 27.27
C GLU A 167 -16.97 -21.89 26.92
N GLU A 168 -16.17 -22.53 27.78
CA GLU A 168 -14.71 -22.66 27.71
C GLU A 168 -14.26 -23.31 26.40
N GLU A 169 -13.40 -22.62 25.65
CA GLU A 169 -12.53 -23.25 24.65
C GLU A 169 -11.45 -24.11 25.34
N PRO A 170 -11.15 -25.31 24.82
CA PRO A 170 -10.06 -26.12 25.37
C PRO A 170 -8.70 -25.53 25.00
N ALA A 171 -7.83 -25.46 26.01
CA ALA A 171 -6.46 -24.97 25.94
C ALA A 171 -5.63 -25.61 24.80
N PRO A 172 -4.76 -24.84 24.12
CA PRO A 172 -3.72 -25.41 23.28
C PRO A 172 -2.65 -26.08 24.17
N ALA A 173 -2.30 -27.31 23.79
CA ALA A 173 -1.27 -28.09 24.43
C ALA A 173 0.08 -27.34 24.45
N ALA A 174 0.68 -27.29 25.63
CA ALA A 174 2.02 -26.78 25.87
C ALA A 174 3.03 -27.53 24.98
N VAL A 175 3.55 -26.83 23.97
CA VAL A 175 4.80 -27.18 23.33
C VAL A 175 5.90 -26.85 24.33
N LYS A 176 6.74 -27.84 24.63
CA LYS A 176 7.89 -27.70 25.53
C LYS A 176 8.77 -26.56 25.02
N SER A 177 8.98 -25.58 25.89
CA SER A 177 10.00 -24.55 25.78
C SER A 177 11.38 -25.22 25.85
N ASP A 178 12.04 -25.35 24.71
CA ASP A 178 13.50 -25.30 24.69
C ASP A 178 13.85 -23.82 24.91
N ALA A 179 14.44 -23.55 26.08
CA ALA A 179 15.12 -22.30 26.34
C ALA A 179 16.37 -22.22 25.44
N ASP A 180 16.71 -20.99 25.05
CA ASP A 180 17.88 -20.54 24.28
C ASP A 180 17.75 -20.53 22.74
N ASP A 181 17.00 -19.55 22.21
CA ASP A 181 17.46 -18.62 21.16
C ASP A 181 16.33 -17.59 20.89
N GLU A 182 16.31 -16.44 21.57
CA GLU A 182 15.55 -15.29 21.03
C GLU A 182 16.26 -14.86 19.74
N PRO A 183 15.57 -14.80 18.58
CA PRO A 183 16.23 -14.41 17.34
C PRO A 183 16.75 -12.97 17.49
N GLU A 184 18.07 -12.82 17.57
CA GLU A 184 18.76 -11.53 17.62
C GLU A 184 18.23 -10.62 16.50
N VAL A 185 17.48 -9.59 16.87
CA VAL A 185 16.87 -8.66 15.91
C VAL A 185 17.99 -7.89 15.22
N VAL A 186 18.13 -8.10 13.92
CA VAL A 186 19.15 -7.40 13.13
C VAL A 186 18.60 -6.04 12.74
N THR A 187 19.16 -5.00 13.33
CA THR A 187 18.85 -3.61 13.01
C THR A 187 19.94 -2.99 12.10
N PRO A 188 19.53 -2.19 11.10
CA PRO A 188 20.46 -1.37 10.32
C PRO A 188 21.21 -0.39 11.22
N ASP A 189 22.36 0.06 10.75
CA ASP A 189 23.08 1.14 11.42
C ASP A 189 22.26 2.45 11.36
N PRO A 190 22.09 3.22 12.44
CA PRO A 190 21.40 4.52 12.41
C PRO A 190 21.90 5.45 11.30
N GLU A 191 23.17 5.35 10.92
CA GLU A 191 23.76 6.18 9.87
C GLU A 191 23.16 5.93 8.48
N VAL A 192 22.63 4.73 8.18
CA VAL A 192 22.02 4.46 6.87
C VAL A 192 20.72 5.24 6.67
N TYR A 193 20.09 5.69 7.76
CA TYR A 193 18.90 6.55 7.71
C TYR A 193 19.22 8.02 7.50
N SER A 194 20.49 8.41 7.63
CA SER A 194 20.90 9.80 7.39
C SER A 194 21.04 10.11 5.90
N ARG A 195 20.78 11.36 5.55
CA ARG A 195 21.01 11.93 4.21
C ARG A 195 21.93 13.13 4.33
N GLU A 196 22.50 13.54 3.20
CA GLU A 196 23.23 14.80 3.16
C GLU A 196 22.28 15.95 3.53
N PRO A 197 22.71 16.87 4.40
CA PRO A 197 21.87 17.97 4.84
C PRO A 197 21.44 18.80 3.63
N SER A 198 20.13 19.01 3.52
CA SER A 198 19.53 19.89 2.53
C SER A 198 19.37 21.29 3.13
N ASP A 199 19.58 22.34 2.33
CA ASP A 199 19.30 23.72 2.74
C ASP A 199 17.79 24.01 2.86
N GLN A 200 16.92 23.09 2.41
CA GLN A 200 15.48 23.23 2.47
C GLN A 200 14.92 22.59 3.74
N VAL A 201 14.13 23.36 4.50
CA VAL A 201 13.41 22.84 5.68
C VAL A 201 12.33 21.84 5.21
N SER A 202 12.49 20.57 5.61
CA SER A 202 11.53 19.51 5.34
C SER A 202 10.52 19.37 6.48
N VAL A 203 9.22 19.35 6.15
CA VAL A 203 8.12 19.16 7.11
C VAL A 203 8.08 17.70 7.57
N VAL A 204 8.43 16.77 6.69
CA VAL A 204 8.44 15.32 6.95
C VAL A 204 9.76 14.82 7.54
N GLY A 205 10.74 15.71 7.70
CA GLY A 205 12.12 15.40 8.07
C GLY A 205 13.00 15.03 6.88
N ASP A 206 14.31 14.99 7.11
CA ASP A 206 15.33 14.71 6.08
C ASP A 206 15.89 13.29 6.15
N SER A 207 15.31 12.45 7.01
CA SER A 207 15.70 11.05 7.13
C SER A 207 15.33 10.27 5.86
N ARG A 208 16.18 9.31 5.51
CA ARG A 208 15.90 8.32 4.47
C ARG A 208 14.69 7.47 4.87
N LEU A 209 13.81 7.23 3.91
CA LEU A 209 12.64 6.39 4.12
C LEU A 209 13.05 4.94 4.36
N GLU A 210 12.42 4.32 5.34
CA GLU A 210 12.51 2.88 5.56
C GLU A 210 11.55 2.14 4.61
N PHE A 211 11.78 0.84 4.45
CA PHE A 211 10.86 0.04 3.64
C PHE A 211 9.57 -0.24 4.43
N GLU A 212 8.46 0.08 3.80
CA GLU A 212 7.12 -0.21 4.32
C GLU A 212 6.48 -1.33 3.48
N PRO A 213 6.16 -2.47 4.09
CA PRO A 213 5.46 -3.54 3.38
C PRO A 213 4.02 -3.11 3.08
N TRP A 214 3.51 -3.57 1.94
CA TRP A 214 2.12 -3.49 1.57
C TRP A 214 1.28 -4.27 2.57
N GLU A 215 0.32 -3.58 3.17
CA GLU A 215 -0.68 -4.19 4.04
C GLU A 215 -1.77 -4.81 3.18
N LEU A 216 -2.04 -6.09 3.42
CA LEU A 216 -2.99 -6.85 2.61
C LEU A 216 -4.41 -6.30 2.78
N VAL A 217 -4.90 -5.68 1.71
CA VAL A 217 -6.29 -5.22 1.58
C VAL A 217 -7.09 -6.27 0.80
N PRO A 218 -8.17 -6.84 1.37
CA PRO A 218 -9.06 -7.78 0.68
C PRO A 218 -10.03 -7.06 -0.27
N ILE A 219 -9.65 -6.94 -1.54
CA ILE A 219 -10.34 -6.13 -2.56
C ILE A 219 -11.46 -6.92 -3.25
N GLY A 220 -11.38 -8.24 -3.20
CA GLY A 220 -12.37 -9.14 -3.78
C GLY A 220 -12.13 -10.57 -3.34
N ASP A 221 -12.93 -11.46 -3.88
CA ASP A 221 -12.78 -12.89 -3.64
C ASP A 221 -11.96 -13.58 -4.74
N ILE A 222 -11.71 -14.85 -4.51
CA ILE A 222 -10.95 -15.71 -5.42
C ILE A 222 -11.60 -15.84 -6.80
N THR A 223 -12.90 -15.57 -6.93
CA THR A 223 -13.63 -15.72 -8.20
C THR A 223 -13.09 -14.77 -9.27
N VAL A 224 -12.58 -13.59 -8.87
CA VAL A 224 -11.92 -12.64 -9.78
C VAL A 224 -10.70 -13.30 -10.43
N LEU A 225 -9.92 -14.08 -9.68
CA LEU A 225 -8.76 -14.79 -10.21
C LEU A 225 -9.16 -15.97 -11.11
N ASP A 226 -10.28 -16.62 -10.82
CA ASP A 226 -10.82 -17.71 -11.63
C ASP A 226 -11.37 -17.16 -12.96
N ASP A 227 -11.95 -15.96 -12.93
CA ASP A 227 -12.51 -15.22 -14.07
C ASP A 227 -11.49 -14.40 -14.87
N LEU A 228 -10.18 -14.57 -14.63
CA LEU A 228 -9.10 -13.90 -15.38
C LEU A 228 -9.20 -13.92 -16.92
N PRO A 229 -9.90 -14.86 -17.59
CA PRO A 229 -10.18 -14.72 -19.03
C PRO A 229 -11.01 -13.48 -19.39
N LYS A 230 -11.92 -13.03 -18.50
CA LYS A 230 -12.83 -11.89 -18.69
C LYS A 230 -12.09 -10.56 -18.58
N VAL A 231 -12.54 -9.55 -19.32
CA VAL A 231 -11.90 -8.21 -19.35
C VAL A 231 -11.96 -7.53 -17.98
N ALA A 232 -13.12 -7.55 -17.32
CA ALA A 232 -13.32 -6.95 -16.00
C ALA A 232 -12.36 -7.53 -14.94
N ALA A 233 -12.17 -8.85 -14.92
CA ALA A 233 -11.24 -9.50 -13.99
C ALA A 233 -9.78 -9.10 -14.25
N LYS A 234 -9.37 -8.98 -15.53
CA LYS A 234 -8.02 -8.49 -15.89
C LYS A 234 -7.81 -7.06 -15.42
N GLN A 235 -8.81 -6.20 -15.60
CA GLN A 235 -8.76 -4.81 -15.17
C GLN A 235 -8.60 -4.69 -13.65
N LYS A 236 -9.43 -5.41 -12.87
CA LYS A 236 -9.30 -5.47 -11.40
C LYS A 236 -7.90 -5.89 -10.98
N VAL A 237 -7.36 -6.98 -11.55
CA VAL A 237 -6.00 -7.45 -11.22
C VAL A 237 -4.91 -6.41 -11.58
N ARG A 238 -5.06 -5.69 -12.69
CA ARG A 238 -4.09 -4.64 -13.08
C ARG A 238 -4.19 -3.41 -12.16
N ALA A 239 -5.40 -3.01 -11.77
CA ALA A 239 -5.59 -1.90 -10.83
C ALA A 239 -4.89 -2.19 -9.49
N VAL A 240 -5.04 -3.40 -8.95
CA VAL A 240 -4.32 -3.84 -7.73
C VAL A 240 -2.81 -3.86 -7.94
N ALA A 241 -2.35 -4.31 -9.11
CA ALA A 241 -0.91 -4.31 -9.43
C ALA A 241 -0.32 -2.89 -9.42
N VAL A 242 -1.04 -1.90 -9.98
CA VAL A 242 -0.60 -0.49 -9.99
C VAL A 242 -0.45 0.03 -8.56
N GLU A 243 -1.41 -0.27 -7.70
CA GLU A 243 -1.39 0.19 -6.32
C GLU A 243 -0.22 -0.42 -5.51
N ILE A 244 -0.01 -1.74 -5.63
CA ILE A 244 1.10 -2.41 -4.93
C ILE A 244 2.45 -1.91 -5.45
N VAL A 245 2.59 -1.70 -6.76
CA VAL A 245 3.84 -1.18 -7.35
C VAL A 245 4.08 0.26 -6.93
N GLU A 246 3.04 1.10 -6.84
CA GLU A 246 3.18 2.48 -6.37
C GLU A 246 3.61 2.54 -4.89
N ALA A 247 3.19 1.58 -4.08
CA ALA A 247 3.55 1.48 -2.67
C ALA A 247 4.96 0.88 -2.43
N GLU A 248 5.24 -0.31 -2.98
CA GLU A 248 6.47 -1.05 -2.68
C GLU A 248 7.57 -0.92 -3.76
N GLY A 249 7.27 -0.38 -4.92
CA GLY A 249 8.16 -0.35 -6.08
C GLY A 249 9.53 0.31 -5.77
N PRO A 250 10.65 -0.20 -6.31
CA PRO A 250 10.78 -1.43 -7.10
C PRO A 250 10.46 -2.70 -6.31
N ILE A 251 9.66 -3.60 -6.90
CA ILE A 251 9.17 -4.84 -6.27
C ILE A 251 9.49 -6.08 -7.12
N CYS A 252 9.92 -7.17 -6.48
CA CYS A 252 10.15 -8.45 -7.17
C CYS A 252 8.84 -9.00 -7.75
N MET A 253 8.87 -9.47 -9.01
CA MET A 253 7.71 -10.03 -9.71
C MET A 253 6.97 -11.12 -8.91
N ASP A 254 7.70 -12.00 -8.22
CA ASP A 254 7.11 -13.09 -7.45
C ASP A 254 6.39 -12.56 -6.19
N ARG A 255 6.97 -11.56 -5.51
CA ARG A 255 6.33 -10.88 -4.37
C ARG A 255 5.07 -10.16 -4.83
N LEU A 256 5.14 -9.40 -5.92
CA LEU A 256 3.98 -8.72 -6.49
C LEU A 256 2.85 -9.69 -6.82
N ALA A 257 3.16 -10.83 -7.46
CA ALA A 257 2.15 -11.83 -7.79
C ALA A 257 1.49 -12.44 -6.54
N GLN A 258 2.26 -12.67 -5.47
CA GLN A 258 1.76 -13.18 -4.20
C GLN A 258 0.85 -12.16 -3.49
N LEU A 259 1.24 -10.88 -3.45
CA LEU A 259 0.43 -9.81 -2.85
C LEU A 259 -0.89 -9.60 -3.61
N ILE A 260 -0.84 -9.57 -4.95
CA ILE A 260 -2.04 -9.52 -5.78
C ILE A 260 -2.96 -10.71 -5.48
N ALA A 261 -2.41 -11.92 -5.39
CA ALA A 261 -3.19 -13.11 -5.11
C ALA A 261 -3.85 -13.05 -3.72
N ALA A 262 -3.09 -12.62 -2.71
CA ALA A 262 -3.57 -12.47 -1.33
C ALA A 262 -4.67 -11.41 -1.22
N SER A 263 -4.59 -10.31 -1.98
CA SER A 263 -5.65 -9.30 -2.08
C SER A 263 -6.99 -9.82 -2.63
N PHE A 264 -6.99 -10.97 -3.32
CA PHE A 264 -8.20 -11.68 -3.75
C PHE A 264 -8.49 -12.93 -2.90
N GLY A 265 -7.97 -12.98 -1.66
CA GLY A 265 -8.23 -14.05 -0.70
C GLY A 265 -7.45 -15.35 -0.95
N LEU A 266 -6.49 -15.38 -1.87
CA LEU A 266 -5.67 -16.57 -2.12
C LEU A 266 -4.38 -16.56 -1.29
N GLN A 267 -4.33 -17.44 -0.27
CA GLN A 267 -3.16 -17.58 0.60
C GLN A 267 -1.96 -18.26 -0.09
N LYS A 268 -2.21 -19.32 -0.88
CA LYS A 268 -1.16 -20.11 -1.54
C LYS A 268 -1.19 -19.95 -3.05
N LEU A 269 -0.13 -19.37 -3.60
CA LEU A 269 0.00 -19.16 -5.04
C LEU A 269 0.76 -20.31 -5.71
N HIS A 270 0.09 -21.02 -6.62
CA HIS A 270 0.68 -22.09 -7.44
C HIS A 270 1.16 -21.56 -8.80
N ALA A 271 2.15 -22.22 -9.40
CA ALA A 271 2.85 -21.77 -10.61
C ALA A 271 1.92 -21.39 -11.79
N ASN A 272 0.90 -22.20 -12.08
CA ASN A 272 -0.04 -21.92 -13.18
C ASN A 272 -0.83 -20.62 -12.95
N ARG A 273 -1.22 -20.34 -11.70
CA ARG A 273 -1.96 -19.13 -11.35
C ARG A 273 -1.02 -17.92 -11.28
N ALA A 274 0.18 -18.10 -10.75
CA ALA A 274 1.25 -17.09 -10.78
C ALA A 274 1.51 -16.63 -12.21
N ALA A 275 1.67 -17.55 -13.17
CA ALA A 275 1.91 -17.22 -14.57
C ALA A 275 0.79 -16.36 -15.19
N LYS A 276 -0.48 -16.62 -14.83
CA LYS A 276 -1.63 -15.81 -15.30
C LYS A 276 -1.63 -14.40 -14.72
N ILE A 277 -1.29 -14.26 -13.44
CA ILE A 277 -1.17 -12.96 -12.75
C ILE A 277 0.01 -12.17 -13.32
N ILE A 278 1.19 -12.79 -13.43
CA ILE A 278 2.40 -12.18 -14.02
C ILE A 278 2.13 -11.70 -15.44
N ARG A 279 1.34 -12.44 -16.24
CA ARG A 279 0.91 -11.98 -17.57
C ARG A 279 0.07 -10.70 -17.50
N GLN A 280 -0.77 -10.51 -16.49
CA GLN A 280 -1.51 -9.26 -16.31
C GLN A 280 -0.61 -8.11 -15.87
N VAL A 281 0.35 -8.37 -14.97
CA VAL A 281 1.37 -7.37 -14.57
C VAL A 281 2.16 -6.89 -15.79
N LYS A 282 2.64 -7.81 -16.63
CA LYS A 282 3.35 -7.45 -17.89
C LYS A 282 2.48 -6.64 -18.86
N ALA A 283 1.17 -6.88 -18.85
CA ALA A 283 0.21 -6.16 -19.69
C ALA A 283 -0.26 -4.83 -19.09
N ALA A 284 0.17 -4.48 -17.87
CA ALA A 284 -0.18 -3.23 -17.20
C ALA A 284 0.74 -2.05 -17.58
N GLY A 285 1.81 -2.30 -18.36
CA GLY A 285 2.67 -1.25 -18.88
C GLY A 285 3.81 -0.81 -17.94
N PHE A 286 4.12 -1.59 -16.91
CA PHE A 286 5.26 -1.30 -16.03
C PHE A 286 6.60 -1.50 -16.75
N VAL A 287 7.62 -0.77 -16.29
CA VAL A 287 9.01 -1.08 -16.59
C VAL A 287 9.42 -2.29 -15.75
N ILE A 288 9.93 -3.33 -16.43
CA ILE A 288 10.42 -4.54 -15.79
C ILE A 288 11.88 -4.73 -16.20
N ASP A 289 12.78 -4.70 -15.22
CA ASP A 289 14.21 -4.83 -15.47
C ASP A 289 14.65 -6.28 -15.74
N GLU A 290 15.92 -6.46 -16.10
CA GLU A 290 16.52 -7.78 -16.34
C GLU A 290 16.49 -8.68 -15.09
N ALA A 291 16.51 -8.09 -13.90
CA ALA A 291 16.41 -8.78 -12.62
C ALA A 291 14.97 -9.18 -12.26
N LYS A 292 13.98 -8.86 -13.10
CA LYS A 292 12.54 -9.11 -12.92
C LYS A 292 11.92 -8.31 -11.78
N PHE A 293 12.42 -7.11 -11.53
CA PHE A 293 11.77 -6.14 -10.66
C PHE A 293 10.85 -5.24 -11.47
N VAL A 294 9.69 -4.96 -10.89
CA VAL A 294 8.66 -4.10 -11.46
C VAL A 294 8.81 -2.72 -10.84
N TRP A 295 8.98 -1.72 -11.70
CA TRP A 295 9.22 -0.33 -11.29
C TRP A 295 7.94 0.51 -11.43
N PRO A 296 7.73 1.49 -10.52
CA PRO A 296 6.72 2.52 -10.71
C PRO A 296 6.91 3.25 -12.04
N ALA A 297 5.81 3.68 -12.67
CA ALA A 297 5.85 4.27 -14.01
C ALA A 297 6.61 5.61 -14.08
N ASP A 298 6.78 6.28 -12.94
CA ASP A 298 7.46 7.56 -12.78
C ASP A 298 8.90 7.43 -12.26
N VAL A 299 9.39 6.21 -12.03
CA VAL A 299 10.76 5.96 -11.54
C VAL A 299 11.60 5.33 -12.65
N ASP A 300 12.69 5.99 -12.99
CA ASP A 300 13.69 5.46 -13.92
C ASP A 300 14.72 4.59 -13.18
N PRO A 301 14.83 3.28 -13.48
CA PRO A 301 15.80 2.39 -12.85
C PRO A 301 17.26 2.84 -13.00
N GLU A 302 17.61 3.56 -14.07
CA GLU A 302 19.00 3.96 -14.35
C GLU A 302 19.45 5.14 -13.50
N VAL A 303 18.52 6.02 -13.11
CA VAL A 303 18.81 7.29 -12.43
C VAL A 303 18.45 7.23 -10.95
N TRP A 304 17.63 6.26 -10.54
CA TRP A 304 17.19 6.12 -9.16
C TRP A 304 18.35 5.72 -8.24
N ALA A 305 18.71 6.62 -7.32
CA ALA A 305 19.89 6.50 -6.45
C ALA A 305 19.54 6.25 -4.96
N GLU A 306 18.27 6.01 -4.65
CA GLU A 306 17.82 5.79 -3.27
C GLU A 306 17.90 4.31 -2.86
N PHE A 307 17.75 4.06 -1.56
CA PHE A 307 17.56 2.73 -1.00
C PHE A 307 16.74 2.81 0.29
N ARG A 308 16.03 1.74 0.64
CA ARG A 308 15.14 1.70 1.81
C ARG A 308 15.59 0.64 2.81
N PRO A 309 16.25 1.04 3.92
CA PRO A 309 16.64 0.12 4.97
C PRO A 309 15.44 -0.56 5.65
N ASN A 310 15.65 -1.72 6.24
CA ASN A 310 14.65 -2.41 7.04
C ASN A 310 15.29 -3.28 8.12
N THR A 311 14.56 -3.49 9.23
CA THR A 311 14.97 -4.43 10.28
C THR A 311 14.63 -5.87 9.89
N SER A 312 15.13 -6.84 10.66
CA SER A 312 14.79 -8.26 10.48
C SER A 312 13.33 -8.62 10.81
N GLN A 313 12.58 -7.71 11.46
CA GLN A 313 11.17 -7.91 11.79
C GLN A 313 10.25 -7.63 10.59
N VAL A 314 10.71 -6.85 9.62
CA VAL A 314 9.95 -6.52 8.43
C VAL A 314 9.98 -7.70 7.45
N ASP A 315 8.82 -8.12 6.95
CA ASP A 315 8.74 -9.18 5.94
C ASP A 315 9.18 -8.68 4.56
N ARG A 316 10.50 -8.58 4.40
CA ARG A 316 11.18 -8.30 3.14
C ARG A 316 12.35 -9.28 2.98
N PRO A 317 12.16 -10.40 2.27
CA PRO A 317 13.26 -11.28 1.91
C PRO A 317 14.34 -10.50 1.13
N PHE A 318 15.62 -10.76 1.42
CA PHE A 318 16.73 -10.04 0.76
C PHE A 318 16.73 -10.20 -0.77
N LEU A 319 16.26 -11.36 -1.27
CA LEU A 319 16.10 -11.63 -2.70
C LEU A 319 14.98 -10.81 -3.35
N HIS A 320 14.11 -10.21 -2.55
CA HIS A 320 13.05 -9.31 -2.99
C HIS A 320 13.45 -7.83 -2.89
N VAL A 321 14.73 -7.54 -2.60
CA VAL A 321 15.31 -6.20 -2.73
C VAL A 321 15.95 -6.08 -4.11
N SER A 322 15.68 -5.00 -4.83
CA SER A 322 16.23 -4.81 -6.19
C SER A 322 17.77 -4.78 -6.16
N PRO A 323 18.47 -5.39 -7.14
CA PRO A 323 19.91 -5.22 -7.27
C PRO A 323 20.35 -3.76 -7.39
N VAL A 324 19.53 -2.89 -8.00
CA VAL A 324 19.79 -1.45 -8.06
C VAL A 324 19.75 -0.82 -6.67
N GLU A 325 18.76 -1.19 -5.86
CA GLU A 325 18.61 -0.72 -4.47
C GLU A 325 19.77 -1.18 -3.57
N ILE A 326 20.23 -2.41 -3.75
CA ILE A 326 21.41 -2.95 -3.06
C ILE A 326 22.68 -2.22 -3.51
N ALA A 327 22.84 -1.97 -4.81
CA ALA A 327 23.99 -1.24 -5.35
C ALA A 327 24.04 0.19 -4.80
N ASN A 328 22.89 0.88 -4.68
CA ASN A 328 22.81 2.21 -4.08
C ASN A 328 23.23 2.21 -2.61
N ALA A 329 22.79 1.23 -1.82
CA ALA A 329 23.25 1.06 -0.45
C ALA A 329 24.78 0.82 -0.39
N MET A 330 25.32 -0.03 -1.27
CA MET A 330 26.76 -0.27 -1.35
C MET A 330 27.56 1.00 -1.70
N ARG A 331 27.10 1.80 -2.66
CA ARG A 331 27.74 3.10 -3.00
C ARG A 331 27.75 4.04 -1.80
N PHE A 332 26.65 4.09 -1.05
CA PHE A 332 26.57 4.89 0.17
C PHE A 332 27.61 4.44 1.21
N LEU A 333 27.68 3.13 1.48
CA LEU A 333 28.64 2.56 2.44
C LEU A 333 30.09 2.79 2.01
N GLN A 334 30.42 2.66 0.72
CA GLN A 334 31.75 2.94 0.19
C GLN A 334 32.17 4.41 0.32
N ARG A 335 31.23 5.34 0.11
CA ARG A 335 31.49 6.78 0.31
C ARG A 335 31.69 7.12 1.78
N ARG A 336 30.91 6.47 2.66
CA ARG A 336 30.99 6.64 4.13
C ARG A 336 32.29 6.09 4.70
N THR A 337 32.70 4.91 4.25
CA THR A 337 33.88 4.20 4.75
C THR A 337 34.86 3.91 3.61
N PRO A 338 35.66 4.91 3.18
CA PRO A 338 36.65 4.71 2.13
C PRO A 338 37.63 3.59 2.49
N GLY A 339 37.81 2.62 1.59
CA GLY A 339 38.70 1.48 1.80
C GLY A 339 38.06 0.29 2.54
N ILE A 340 36.74 0.29 2.74
CA ILE A 340 35.99 -0.87 3.24
C ILE A 340 36.32 -2.13 2.43
N SER A 341 36.58 -3.24 3.12
CA SER A 341 36.86 -4.52 2.46
C SER A 341 35.61 -5.06 1.77
N GLU A 342 35.77 -5.89 0.74
CA GLU A 342 34.62 -6.49 0.04
C GLU A 342 33.75 -7.36 0.97
N ALA A 343 34.38 -8.03 1.95
CA ALA A 343 33.69 -8.86 2.92
C ALA A 343 32.86 -8.02 3.91
N ASP A 344 33.43 -6.89 4.36
CA ASP A 344 32.74 -5.97 5.28
C ASP A 344 31.60 -5.24 4.55
N LEU A 345 31.80 -4.81 3.31
CA LEU A 345 30.76 -4.21 2.47
C LEU A 345 29.57 -5.17 2.29
N ASP A 346 29.83 -6.46 2.04
CA ASP A 346 28.77 -7.47 1.94
C ASP A 346 28.02 -7.64 3.26
N SER A 347 28.74 -7.64 4.39
CA SER A 347 28.16 -7.79 5.72
C SER A 347 27.29 -6.58 6.11
N GLU A 348 27.79 -5.36 5.92
CA GLU A 348 27.07 -4.11 6.20
C GLU A 348 25.86 -3.93 5.29
N THR A 349 25.99 -4.31 4.02
CA THR A 349 24.86 -4.29 3.08
C THR A 349 23.77 -5.26 3.52
N LEU A 350 24.12 -6.49 3.91
CA LEU A 350 23.14 -7.44 4.45
C LEU A 350 22.45 -6.90 5.70
N ARG A 351 23.22 -6.28 6.61
CA ARG A 351 22.70 -5.67 7.84
C ARG A 351 21.72 -4.53 7.56
N THR A 352 22.00 -3.71 6.55
CA THR A 352 21.12 -2.60 6.10
C THR A 352 19.71 -3.07 5.74
N PHE A 353 19.57 -4.31 5.27
CA PHE A 353 18.29 -4.94 4.92
C PHE A 353 17.87 -6.03 5.91
N GLY A 354 18.33 -5.95 7.17
CA GLY A 354 17.87 -6.79 8.27
C GLY A 354 18.36 -8.24 8.20
N ARG A 355 19.51 -8.50 7.57
CA ARG A 355 20.10 -9.85 7.44
C ARG A 355 21.52 -9.91 7.99
N LYS A 356 21.83 -11.02 8.69
CA LYS A 356 23.18 -11.32 9.20
C LYS A 356 23.86 -12.44 8.40
N ARG A 357 23.08 -13.43 7.91
CA ARG A 357 23.63 -14.63 7.26
C ARG A 357 23.82 -14.45 5.76
N ARG A 358 25.05 -14.60 5.29
CA ARG A 358 25.41 -14.68 3.87
C ARG A 358 25.17 -16.09 3.31
N THR A 359 23.96 -16.36 2.83
CA THR A 359 23.65 -17.62 2.13
C THR A 359 24.19 -17.60 0.69
N LYS A 360 24.24 -18.76 0.01
CA LYS A 360 24.63 -18.86 -1.41
C LYS A 360 23.76 -17.98 -2.32
N GLN A 361 22.45 -17.91 -2.04
CA GLN A 361 21.53 -17.07 -2.81
C GLN A 361 21.77 -15.58 -2.54
N CYS A 362 21.97 -15.19 -1.27
CA CYS A 362 22.33 -13.81 -0.94
C CYS A 362 23.65 -13.39 -1.60
N ALA A 363 24.68 -14.26 -1.58
CA ALA A 363 25.95 -14.00 -2.22
C ALA A 363 25.81 -13.79 -3.74
N ALA A 364 25.03 -14.63 -4.42
CA ALA A 364 24.76 -14.45 -5.84
C ALA A 364 24.00 -13.13 -6.12
N HIS A 365 23.10 -12.73 -5.23
CA HIS A 365 22.35 -11.47 -5.36
C HIS A 365 23.24 -10.24 -5.12
N LEU A 366 24.16 -10.31 -4.15
CA LEU A 366 25.19 -9.29 -3.92
C LEU A 366 26.10 -9.14 -5.14
N VAL A 367 26.53 -10.24 -5.77
CA VAL A 367 27.35 -10.21 -7.00
C VAL A 367 26.62 -9.49 -8.15
N LYS A 368 25.33 -9.76 -8.35
CA LYS A 368 24.52 -9.02 -9.35
C LYS A 368 24.47 -7.52 -9.07
N SER A 369 24.35 -7.16 -7.80
CA SER A 369 24.27 -5.76 -7.36
C SER A 369 25.62 -5.05 -7.55
N LYS A 370 26.74 -5.73 -7.26
CA LYS A 370 28.10 -5.21 -7.49
C LYS A 370 28.42 -4.96 -8.96
N ALA A 371 27.83 -5.73 -9.87
CA ALA A 371 27.98 -5.49 -11.31
C ALA A 371 27.39 -4.15 -11.78
N LEU A 372 26.56 -3.52 -10.94
CA LEU A 372 25.96 -2.21 -11.21
C LEU A 372 26.76 -1.05 -10.60
N LEU A 373 27.72 -1.30 -9.69
CA LEU A 373 28.51 -0.25 -9.02
C LEU A 373 29.33 0.55 -10.04
#